data_AF-A0A2V5PIE1-F1
#
_entry.id   AF-A0A2V5PIE1-F1
#
_cell.length_a   1.000
_cell.length_b   1.000
_cell.length_c   1.000
_cell.angle_alpha   90.00
_cell.angle_beta   90.00
_cell.angle_gamma   90.00
#
_symmetry.space_group_name_H-M   'P 1'
#
loop_
_entity.id
_entity.type
_entity.pdbx_description
1 polymer ?
#
loop_
_entity_poly.entity_id
_entity_poly.type
_entity_poly.pdbx_seq_one_letter_code
_entity_poly.pdbx_strand_id
1 'polypeptide(L)'
;MQRVASTLKRIGGAGLGSAYRFKFRVSGAGFERAFTLIELLVVIAIIAILAALLLPALTKARCRAISTHCMNNLRQVMIAWKMYPDDNGGWFPPNEDNSFGGWVRGWLDYSGSKDNTNIQYLIDPQYAKLGPYTKSPAIYKCPSDMSRSRGKIGDPRVRSISMSQAIGPDKNNKDIPPRGQSRPGPLSHLGRVWPQVEAVGGT
;
A
#
# COMPACT_ATOMS: atom_id res chain seq x y z
N MET A 1 28.55 -31.78 -37.62
CA MET A 1 27.29 -31.23 -38.18
C MET A 1 26.58 -30.34 -37.14
N GLN A 2 27.06 -29.20 -36.64
CA GLN A 2 27.57 -27.94 -37.21
C GLN A 2 26.62 -27.08 -38.06
N ARG A 3 25.28 -27.25 -37.99
CA ARG A 3 24.33 -26.36 -38.71
C ARG A 3 23.00 -26.07 -37.98
N VAL A 4 23.02 -25.63 -36.72
CA VAL A 4 21.86 -24.93 -36.11
C VAL A 4 22.30 -23.71 -35.26
N ALA A 5 23.48 -23.13 -35.58
CA ALA A 5 24.00 -21.93 -34.92
C ALA A 5 24.00 -20.70 -35.87
N SER A 6 22.99 -20.58 -36.73
CA SER A 6 22.96 -19.56 -37.80
C SER A 6 21.64 -18.80 -37.94
N THR A 7 20.91 -18.59 -36.84
CA THR A 7 19.70 -17.73 -36.83
C THR A 7 19.71 -16.72 -35.68
N LEU A 8 20.88 -16.19 -35.32
CA LEU A 8 21.04 -15.04 -34.42
C LEU A 8 22.08 -14.05 -34.97
N LYS A 9 21.94 -13.69 -36.25
CA LYS A 9 22.72 -12.61 -36.88
C LYS A 9 21.83 -11.77 -37.78
N ARG A 10 20.81 -11.13 -37.19
CA ARG A 10 20.01 -10.12 -37.91
C ARG A 10 19.20 -9.15 -37.04
N ILE A 11 19.76 -8.63 -35.94
CA ILE A 11 19.32 -7.34 -35.38
C ILE A 11 20.56 -6.61 -34.85
N GLY A 12 21.36 -6.10 -35.79
CA GLY A 12 22.32 -5.05 -35.51
C GLY A 12 21.79 -3.76 -36.11
N GLY A 13 21.66 -2.72 -35.29
CA GLY A 13 21.62 -1.34 -35.76
C GLY A 13 20.38 -0.54 -35.36
N ALA A 14 20.66 0.64 -34.81
CA ALA A 14 19.78 1.80 -34.59
C ALA A 14 18.92 1.80 -33.32
N GLY A 15 19.41 2.51 -32.31
CA GLY A 15 18.67 2.86 -31.10
C GLY A 15 19.55 3.67 -30.16
N LEU A 16 19.78 4.92 -30.56
CA LEU A 16 20.76 5.84 -30.02
C LEU A 16 20.78 5.88 -28.49
N GLY A 17 21.94 5.58 -27.91
CA GLY A 17 22.33 6.11 -26.61
C GLY A 17 22.35 7.63 -26.73
N SER A 18 21.25 8.26 -26.30
CA SER A 18 21.20 9.69 -26.04
C SER A 18 22.07 9.95 -24.81
N ALA A 19 23.37 10.02 -25.05
CA ALA A 19 24.29 10.65 -24.12
C ALA A 19 23.81 12.09 -23.98
N TYR A 20 23.18 12.40 -22.85
CA TYR A 20 22.86 13.77 -22.45
C TYR A 20 24.17 14.53 -22.26
N ARG A 21 24.81 14.93 -23.37
CA ARG A 21 25.94 15.85 -23.39
C ARG A 21 25.39 17.23 -23.12
N PHE A 22 25.32 17.60 -21.85
CA PHE A 22 25.06 18.98 -21.44
C PHE A 22 26.26 19.84 -21.87
N LYS A 23 26.23 20.34 -23.11
CA LYS A 23 27.18 21.36 -23.59
C LYS A 23 26.80 22.69 -22.96
N PHE A 24 27.37 22.99 -21.80
CA PHE A 24 27.27 24.33 -21.21
C PHE A 24 28.17 25.28 -22.02
N ARG A 25 27.60 25.93 -23.04
CA ARG A 25 28.29 26.98 -23.79
C ARG A 25 28.11 28.30 -23.03
N VAL A 26 29.13 28.70 -22.26
CA VAL A 26 29.20 30.05 -21.69
C VAL A 26 29.55 31.01 -22.83
N SER A 27 28.53 31.62 -23.43
CA SER A 27 28.72 32.76 -24.34
C SER A 27 29.01 33.99 -23.49
N GLY A 28 30.26 34.43 -23.45
CA GLY A 28 30.66 35.69 -22.83
C GLY A 28 30.13 36.88 -23.64
N ALA A 29 28.97 37.40 -23.24
CA ALA A 29 28.51 38.73 -23.62
C ALA A 29 29.12 39.76 -22.66
N GLY A 30 29.57 40.89 -23.21
CA GLY A 30 30.29 41.95 -22.49
C GLY A 30 29.60 42.38 -21.19
N PHE A 31 30.37 42.37 -20.11
CA PHE A 31 29.88 42.58 -18.76
C PHE A 31 29.83 44.09 -18.44
N GLU A 32 28.68 44.72 -18.63
CA GLU A 32 28.30 45.91 -17.86
C GLU A 32 28.30 45.48 -16.37
N ARG A 33 29.31 45.95 -15.62
CA ARG A 33 29.61 45.66 -14.18
C ARG A 33 29.82 44.18 -13.83
N ALA A 34 31.03 43.68 -14.07
CA ALA A 34 31.50 42.37 -13.62
C ALA A 34 31.30 42.18 -12.11
N PHE A 35 30.49 41.18 -11.73
CA PHE A 35 30.41 40.67 -10.35
C PHE A 35 31.81 40.18 -9.95
N THR A 36 32.28 40.61 -8.79
CA THR A 36 33.57 40.15 -8.28
C THR A 36 33.46 38.67 -7.86
N LEU A 37 34.55 37.90 -8.02
CA LEU A 37 34.60 36.50 -7.58
C LEU A 37 34.22 36.32 -6.10
N ILE A 38 34.54 37.33 -5.28
CA ILE A 38 34.24 37.32 -3.84
C ILE A 38 32.75 37.50 -3.56
N GLU A 39 32.04 38.35 -4.30
CA GLU A 39 30.60 38.53 -4.14
C GLU A 39 29.83 37.24 -4.44
N LEU A 40 30.21 36.53 -5.51
CA LEU A 40 29.61 35.23 -5.83
C LEU A 40 29.92 34.18 -4.74
N LEU A 41 31.16 34.16 -4.23
CA LEU A 41 31.60 33.22 -3.22
C LEU A 41 30.87 33.39 -1.88
N VAL A 42 30.64 34.64 -1.45
CA VAL A 42 29.90 34.93 -0.22
C VAL A 42 28.44 34.50 -0.34
N VAL A 43 27.80 34.71 -1.49
CA VAL A 43 26.39 34.32 -1.71
C VAL A 43 26.21 32.81 -1.61
N ILE A 44 27.06 32.03 -2.28
CA ILE A 44 26.98 30.57 -2.19
C ILE A 44 27.30 30.07 -0.78
N ALA A 45 28.20 30.74 -0.05
CA ALA A 45 28.52 30.40 1.33
C ALA A 45 27.31 30.59 2.26
N ILE A 46 26.56 31.69 2.10
CA ILE A 46 25.33 31.93 2.88
C ILE A 46 24.25 30.90 2.53
N ILE A 47 24.03 30.60 1.23
CA ILE A 47 23.08 29.57 0.80
C ILE A 47 23.44 28.20 1.39
N ALA A 48 24.73 27.85 1.43
CA ALA A 48 25.19 26.58 2.00
C ALA A 48 24.88 26.47 3.50
N ILE A 49 25.10 27.55 4.28
CA ILE A 49 24.77 27.58 5.71
C ILE A 49 23.27 27.43 5.94
N LEU A 50 22.45 28.17 5.18
CA LEU A 50 20.99 28.09 5.28
C LEU A 50 20.47 26.69 4.90
N ALA A 51 20.98 26.11 3.81
CA ALA A 51 20.61 24.78 3.37
C ALA A 51 20.99 23.70 4.39
N ALA A 52 22.17 23.81 5.02
CA ALA A 52 22.64 22.86 6.04
C ALA A 52 21.69 22.79 7.25
N LEU A 53 21.08 23.91 7.65
CA LEU A 53 20.08 23.95 8.73
C LEU A 53 18.71 23.43 8.29
N LEU A 54 18.35 23.56 7.01
CA LEU A 54 17.06 23.14 6.47
C LEU A 54 16.98 21.64 6.14
N LEU A 55 18.08 21.02 5.70
CA LEU A 55 18.14 19.59 5.37
C LEU A 55 17.63 18.65 6.51
N PRO A 56 18.07 18.79 7.78
CA PRO A 56 17.58 17.94 8.86
C PRO A 56 16.11 18.22 9.21
N ALA A 57 15.60 19.43 8.98
CA ALA A 57 14.19 19.75 9.16
C ALA A 57 13.32 19.12 8.06
N LEU A 58 13.77 19.19 6.80
CA LEU A 58 13.05 18.65 5.65
C LEU A 58 12.93 17.13 5.70
N THR A 59 14.00 16.43 6.10
CA THR A 59 13.97 14.96 6.27
C THR A 59 12.93 14.53 7.31
N LYS A 60 12.88 15.20 8.46
CA LYS A 60 11.85 14.97 9.49
C LYS A 60 10.44 15.29 8.98
N ALA A 61 10.27 16.40 8.27
CA ALA A 61 8.98 16.78 7.69
C ALA A 61 8.48 15.74 6.67
N ARG A 62 9.36 15.22 5.82
CA ARG A 62 9.05 14.15 4.86
C ARG A 62 8.63 12.86 5.56
N CYS A 63 9.37 12.43 6.59
CA CYS A 63 9.00 11.23 7.35
C CYS A 63 7.62 11.35 8.00
N ARG A 64 7.29 12.53 8.56
CA ARG A 64 5.96 12.80 9.11
C ARG A 64 4.88 12.75 8.03
N ALA A 65 5.09 13.39 6.88
CA ALA A 65 4.15 13.36 5.77
C ALA A 65 3.86 11.92 5.28
N ILE A 66 4.90 11.09 5.15
CA ILE A 66 4.76 9.68 4.78
C ILE A 66 3.98 8.91 5.86
N SER A 67 4.28 9.13 7.14
CA SER A 67 3.57 8.49 8.25
C SER A 67 2.08 8.87 8.24
N THR A 68 1.75 10.15 8.07
CA THR A 68 0.37 10.62 7.95
C THR A 68 -0.35 9.97 6.77
N HIS A 69 0.33 9.82 5.62
CA HIS A 69 -0.24 9.13 4.46
C HIS A 69 -0.54 7.66 4.78
N CYS A 70 0.37 6.94 5.44
CA CYS A 70 0.14 5.55 5.83
C CYS A 70 -1.01 5.41 6.83
N MET A 71 -1.12 6.32 7.81
CA MET A 71 -2.23 6.35 8.76
C MET A 71 -3.56 6.62 8.06
N ASN A 72 -3.59 7.54 7.09
CA ASN A 72 -4.80 7.83 6.33
C ASN A 72 -5.24 6.64 5.47
N ASN A 73 -4.29 5.98 4.81
CA ASN A 73 -4.51 4.74 4.07
C ASN A 73 -5.10 3.64 4.96
N LEU A 74 -4.48 3.42 6.13
CA LEU A 74 -4.98 2.45 7.10
C LEU A 74 -6.38 2.82 7.60
N ARG A 75 -6.65 4.11 7.88
CA ARG A 75 -7.97 4.58 8.30
C ARG A 75 -9.05 4.26 7.26
N GLN A 76 -8.76 4.44 5.97
CA GLN A 76 -9.71 4.11 4.90
C GLN A 76 -10.02 2.60 4.88
N VAL A 77 -9.01 1.75 5.05
CA VAL A 77 -9.22 0.31 5.20
C VAL A 77 -10.03 -0.01 6.47
N MET A 78 -9.72 0.61 7.60
CA MET A 78 -10.44 0.39 8.86
C MET A 78 -11.91 0.79 8.79
N ILE A 79 -12.25 1.82 8.00
CA ILE A 79 -13.64 2.18 7.74
C ILE A 79 -14.36 1.07 6.96
N ALA A 80 -13.74 0.50 5.92
CA ALA A 80 -14.29 -0.66 5.21
C ALA A 80 -14.47 -1.88 6.12
N TRP A 81 -13.50 -2.14 7.00
CA TRP A 81 -13.59 -3.16 8.04
C TRP A 81 -14.76 -2.96 9.00
N LYS A 82 -15.12 -1.71 9.30
CA LYS A 82 -16.23 -1.39 10.18
C LYS A 82 -17.59 -1.47 9.46
N MET A 83 -17.64 -1.16 8.17
CA MET A 83 -18.88 -1.26 7.38
C MET A 83 -19.25 -2.71 7.06
N TYR A 84 -18.26 -3.60 6.89
CA TYR A 84 -18.52 -4.99 6.51
C TYR A 84 -19.48 -5.74 7.47
N PRO A 85 -19.31 -5.71 8.81
CA PRO A 85 -20.24 -6.35 9.73
C PRO A 85 -21.69 -5.87 9.61
N ASP A 86 -21.92 -4.60 9.27
CA ASP A 86 -23.27 -4.03 9.15
C ASP A 86 -24.05 -4.73 8.02
N ASP A 87 -23.37 -5.09 6.93
CA ASP A 87 -23.95 -5.77 5.76
C ASP A 87 -23.86 -7.31 5.85
N ASN A 88 -23.05 -7.84 6.78
CA ASN A 88 -22.72 -9.27 6.89
C ASN A 88 -23.13 -9.91 8.22
N GLY A 89 -24.19 -9.39 8.86
CA GLY A 89 -24.80 -10.01 10.05
C GLY A 89 -23.94 -9.96 11.31
N GLY A 90 -23.12 -8.92 11.45
CA GLY A 90 -22.23 -8.69 12.60
C GLY A 90 -20.89 -9.41 12.51
N TRP A 91 -20.63 -10.16 11.44
CA TRP A 91 -19.39 -10.92 11.26
C TRP A 91 -18.31 -10.08 10.62
N PHE A 92 -17.08 -10.19 11.14
CA PHE A 92 -15.90 -9.68 10.45
C PHE A 92 -15.56 -10.55 9.24
N PRO A 93 -14.94 -9.99 8.18
CA PRO A 93 -14.54 -10.79 7.04
C PRO A 93 -13.46 -11.78 7.48
N PRO A 94 -13.51 -13.04 7.01
CA PRO A 94 -12.57 -14.07 7.45
C PRO A 94 -11.18 -13.84 6.84
N ASN A 95 -10.15 -14.43 7.46
CA ASN A 95 -8.79 -14.41 6.94
C ASN A 95 -8.41 -15.76 6.34
N GLU A 96 -9.12 -16.16 5.28
CA GLU A 96 -8.88 -17.46 4.67
C GLU A 96 -7.64 -17.44 3.76
N ASP A 97 -6.80 -18.46 3.90
CA ASP A 97 -5.64 -18.64 3.04
C ASP A 97 -6.05 -18.97 1.62
N ASN A 98 -5.59 -18.17 0.64
CA ASN A 98 -5.61 -18.37 -0.83
C ASN A 98 -6.93 -18.85 -1.49
N SER A 99 -8.02 -18.99 -0.72
CA SER A 99 -9.37 -19.33 -1.13
C SER A 99 -10.18 -18.09 -1.53
N PHE A 100 -11.30 -18.33 -2.20
CA PHE A 100 -12.33 -17.33 -2.45
C PHE A 100 -13.13 -17.14 -1.17
N GLY A 101 -12.86 -16.09 -0.39
CA GLY A 101 -13.56 -15.93 0.88
C GLY A 101 -12.96 -14.91 1.85
N GLY A 102 -11.65 -14.67 1.77
CA GLY A 102 -10.96 -13.77 2.70
C GLY A 102 -11.29 -12.29 2.52
N TRP A 103 -10.95 -11.49 3.53
CA TRP A 103 -11.00 -10.02 3.46
C TRP A 103 -10.34 -9.48 2.19
N VAL A 104 -9.17 -10.02 1.86
CA VAL A 104 -8.33 -9.74 0.70
C VAL A 104 -7.58 -11.02 0.34
N ARG A 105 -7.42 -11.29 -0.97
CA ARG A 105 -6.69 -12.46 -1.46
C ARG A 105 -5.18 -12.19 -1.55
N GLY A 106 -4.40 -13.27 -1.53
CA GLY A 106 -2.99 -13.27 -1.90
C GLY A 106 -2.06 -13.39 -0.72
N TRP A 107 -1.24 -14.44 -0.76
CA TRP A 107 -0.18 -14.64 0.21
C TRP A 107 1.05 -13.82 -0.18
N LEU A 108 1.43 -12.87 0.69
CA LEU A 108 2.61 -12.07 0.43
C LEU A 108 3.86 -12.72 1.00
N ASP A 109 4.80 -13.03 0.13
CA ASP A 109 6.05 -13.70 0.46
C ASP A 109 7.24 -13.02 -0.26
N TYR A 110 8.36 -13.74 -0.35
CA TYR A 110 9.55 -13.33 -1.07
C TYR A 110 9.91 -14.29 -2.23
N SER A 111 8.96 -15.08 -2.71
CA SER A 111 9.18 -16.06 -3.79
C SER A 111 9.06 -15.46 -5.20
N GLY A 112 8.51 -14.24 -5.30
CA GLY A 112 8.13 -13.62 -6.57
C GLY A 112 6.80 -14.13 -7.11
N SER A 113 5.96 -14.75 -6.28
CA SER A 113 4.59 -15.12 -6.62
C SER A 113 3.80 -13.92 -7.14
N LYS A 114 2.86 -14.16 -8.07
CA LYS A 114 1.93 -13.14 -8.59
C LYS A 114 1.04 -12.55 -7.50
N ASP A 115 0.82 -13.25 -6.41
CA ASP A 115 0.11 -12.76 -5.23
C ASP A 115 0.75 -11.48 -4.66
N ASN A 116 2.06 -11.32 -4.84
CA ASN A 116 2.78 -10.13 -4.42
C ASN A 116 2.45 -8.89 -5.25
N THR A 117 2.03 -9.05 -6.51
CA THR A 117 1.91 -7.97 -7.50
C THR A 117 0.49 -7.75 -8.01
N ASN A 118 -0.44 -8.67 -7.70
CA ASN A 118 -1.80 -8.61 -8.21
C ASN A 118 -2.70 -7.67 -7.39
N ILE A 119 -3.02 -6.51 -7.98
CA ILE A 119 -3.91 -5.51 -7.37
C ILE A 119 -5.39 -5.95 -7.36
N GLN A 120 -5.81 -6.84 -8.27
CA GLN A 120 -7.22 -7.27 -8.34
C GLN A 120 -7.63 -8.08 -7.13
N TYR A 121 -6.68 -8.77 -6.51
CA TYR A 121 -6.89 -9.48 -5.26
C TYR A 121 -7.26 -8.58 -4.08
N LEU A 122 -7.08 -7.26 -4.20
CA LEU A 122 -7.41 -6.28 -3.17
C LEU A 122 -8.80 -5.64 -3.34
N ILE A 123 -9.26 -5.48 -4.58
CA ILE A 123 -10.42 -4.61 -4.90
C ILE A 123 -11.58 -5.33 -5.58
N ASP A 124 -11.33 -6.48 -6.21
CA ASP A 124 -12.38 -7.23 -6.90
C ASP A 124 -13.23 -8.00 -5.88
N PRO A 125 -14.56 -7.80 -5.85
CA PRO A 125 -15.46 -8.55 -4.97
C PRO A 125 -15.39 -10.07 -5.12
N GLN A 126 -14.92 -10.58 -6.27
CA GLN A 126 -14.71 -12.01 -6.47
C GLN A 126 -13.57 -12.56 -5.60
N TYR A 127 -12.57 -11.73 -5.28
CA TYR A 127 -11.36 -12.15 -4.56
C TYR A 127 -11.24 -11.54 -3.16
N ALA A 128 -11.83 -10.37 -2.93
CA ALA A 128 -11.74 -9.63 -1.68
C ALA A 128 -13.14 -9.28 -1.17
N LYS A 129 -13.47 -9.76 0.03
CA LYS A 129 -14.72 -9.37 0.72
C LYS A 129 -14.79 -7.88 1.03
N LEU A 130 -13.65 -7.21 1.15
CA LEU A 130 -13.61 -5.75 1.30
C LEU A 130 -13.66 -4.97 -0.03
N GLY A 131 -13.52 -5.64 -1.18
CA GLY A 131 -13.54 -5.02 -2.51
C GLY A 131 -14.76 -4.12 -2.81
N PRO A 132 -15.98 -4.46 -2.35
CA PRO A 132 -17.13 -3.56 -2.43
C PRO A 132 -16.90 -2.19 -1.76
N TYR A 133 -16.17 -2.15 -0.64
CA TYR A 133 -15.95 -0.96 0.18
C TYR A 133 -14.64 -0.23 -0.13
N THR A 134 -13.64 -0.94 -0.67
CA THR A 134 -12.31 -0.40 -0.98
C THR A 134 -12.03 -0.42 -2.47
N LYS A 135 -12.29 0.69 -3.17
CA LYS A 135 -12.10 0.79 -4.62
C LYS A 135 -10.68 1.15 -5.06
N SER A 136 -9.88 1.74 -4.17
CA SER A 136 -8.52 2.16 -4.48
C SER A 136 -7.51 1.14 -3.92
N PRO A 137 -6.72 0.45 -4.74
CA PRO A 137 -5.72 -0.51 -4.25
C PRO A 137 -4.57 0.19 -3.49
N ALA A 138 -4.33 1.48 -3.74
CA ALA A 138 -3.25 2.23 -3.12
C ALA A 138 -3.38 2.36 -1.60
N ILE A 139 -4.60 2.22 -1.05
CA ILE A 139 -4.84 2.32 0.40
C ILE A 139 -4.27 1.13 1.17
N TYR A 140 -4.02 0.00 0.49
CA TYR A 140 -3.45 -1.20 1.11
C TYR A 140 -1.92 -1.11 1.27
N LYS A 141 -1.27 -0.14 0.61
CA LYS A 141 0.18 0.06 0.63
C LYS A 141 0.55 1.32 1.40
N CYS A 142 1.53 1.22 2.28
CA CYS A 142 2.15 2.36 2.94
C CYS A 142 3.36 2.82 2.11
N PRO A 143 3.50 4.12 1.77
CA PRO A 143 4.66 4.59 1.00
C PRO A 143 6.03 4.38 1.66
N SER A 144 6.09 4.17 2.99
CA SER A 144 7.35 3.79 3.66
C SER A 144 7.71 2.31 3.50
N ASP A 145 6.78 1.46 3.07
CA ASP A 145 7.03 0.04 2.87
C ASP A 145 7.69 -0.21 1.51
N MET A 146 9.00 -0.43 1.56
CA MET A 146 9.84 -0.70 0.38
C MET A 146 9.97 -2.21 0.08
N SER A 147 9.19 -3.07 0.73
CA SER A 147 9.24 -4.53 0.55
C SER A 147 8.90 -4.92 -0.90
N ARG A 148 9.73 -5.80 -1.48
CA ARG A 148 9.58 -6.32 -2.85
C ARG A 148 9.40 -7.83 -2.83
N SER A 149 8.81 -8.39 -3.88
CA SER A 149 8.40 -9.79 -3.97
C SER A 149 9.54 -10.81 -3.93
N ARG A 150 10.81 -10.39 -4.06
CA ARG A 150 12.02 -11.23 -3.91
C ARG A 150 13.11 -10.47 -3.15
N GLY A 151 12.74 -9.93 -1.98
CA GLY A 151 13.64 -9.15 -1.13
C GLY A 151 14.10 -7.87 -1.83
N LYS A 152 15.33 -7.83 -2.33
CA LYS A 152 15.91 -6.67 -3.03
C LYS A 152 15.68 -6.66 -4.55
N ILE A 153 15.35 -7.80 -5.17
CA ILE A 153 15.35 -7.97 -6.64
C ILE A 153 13.98 -8.50 -7.10
N GLY A 154 12.96 -7.66 -7.14
CA GLY A 154 11.63 -8.06 -7.59
C GLY A 154 10.68 -6.88 -7.75
N ASP A 155 9.42 -7.14 -8.04
CA ASP A 155 8.41 -6.08 -8.14
C ASP A 155 7.95 -5.61 -6.75
N PRO A 156 7.52 -4.34 -6.61
CA PRO A 156 6.96 -3.85 -5.36
C PRO A 156 5.75 -4.68 -4.92
N ARG A 157 5.70 -5.04 -3.63
CA ARG A 157 4.52 -5.73 -3.07
C ARG A 157 3.31 -4.82 -3.05
N VAL A 158 2.11 -5.36 -3.33
CA VAL A 158 0.85 -4.59 -3.43
C VAL A 158 0.26 -4.09 -2.11
N ARG A 159 0.60 -4.73 -0.98
CA ARG A 159 0.08 -4.32 0.34
C ARG A 159 1.15 -4.35 1.43
N SER A 160 0.96 -3.51 2.44
CA SER A 160 1.79 -3.40 3.67
C SER A 160 1.07 -3.89 4.92
N ILE A 161 -0.26 -4.03 4.84
CA ILE A 161 -1.11 -4.44 5.95
C ILE A 161 -1.52 -5.90 5.78
N SER A 162 -1.71 -6.59 6.91
CA SER A 162 -2.21 -7.96 7.00
C SER A 162 -3.23 -8.05 8.12
N MET A 163 -4.19 -8.95 7.97
CA MET A 163 -5.12 -9.30 9.04
C MET A 163 -4.61 -10.52 9.82
N SER A 164 -4.94 -10.60 11.11
CA SER A 164 -4.70 -11.80 11.92
C SER A 164 -5.63 -12.93 11.48
N GLN A 165 -5.13 -14.17 11.42
CA GLN A 165 -5.97 -15.35 11.15
C GLN A 165 -7.01 -15.65 12.25
N ALA A 166 -6.90 -15.01 13.41
CA ALA A 166 -7.85 -15.15 14.52
C ALA A 166 -9.07 -14.22 14.40
N ILE A 167 -9.13 -13.34 13.40
CA ILE A 167 -10.25 -12.41 13.19
C ILE A 167 -11.18 -12.97 12.11
N GLY A 168 -12.48 -12.90 12.39
CA GLY A 168 -13.52 -13.46 11.53
C GLY A 168 -13.78 -14.94 11.79
N PRO A 169 -14.78 -15.53 11.11
CA PRO A 169 -15.09 -16.96 11.22
C PRO A 169 -13.92 -17.81 10.69
N ASP A 170 -13.76 -19.02 11.26
CA ASP A 170 -12.78 -19.98 10.74
C ASP A 170 -13.22 -20.54 9.37
N LYS A 171 -12.33 -21.25 8.68
CA LYS A 171 -12.60 -21.88 7.36
C LYS A 171 -13.77 -22.88 7.36
N ASN A 172 -14.28 -23.27 8.52
CA ASN A 172 -15.40 -24.18 8.69
C ASN A 172 -16.69 -23.46 9.11
N ASN A 173 -16.70 -22.13 9.10
CA ASN A 173 -17.80 -21.31 9.63
C ASN A 173 -18.15 -21.69 11.09
N LYS A 174 -17.15 -22.15 11.85
CA LYS A 174 -17.25 -22.48 13.26
C LYS A 174 -16.73 -21.27 14.03
N ASP A 175 -17.64 -20.36 14.32
CA ASP A 175 -17.31 -19.21 15.13
C ASP A 175 -16.60 -19.65 16.41
N ILE A 176 -15.48 -19.00 16.70
CA ILE A 176 -14.95 -18.94 18.06
C ILE A 176 -15.84 -17.92 18.75
N PRO A 177 -16.80 -18.33 19.58
CA PRO A 177 -17.58 -17.37 20.34
C PRO A 177 -16.63 -16.55 21.23
N PRO A 178 -16.97 -15.29 21.57
CA PRO A 178 -16.22 -14.54 22.57
C PRO A 178 -16.03 -15.40 23.82
N ARG A 179 -14.86 -15.32 24.46
CA ARG A 179 -14.52 -16.12 25.65
C ARG A 179 -15.69 -16.04 26.66
N GLY A 180 -16.51 -17.09 26.73
CA GLY A 180 -17.69 -17.16 27.60
C GLY A 180 -19.07 -17.33 26.95
N GLN A 181 -19.23 -17.42 25.63
CA GLN A 181 -20.54 -17.74 25.01
C GLN A 181 -20.49 -19.07 24.25
N SER A 182 -21.57 -19.85 24.27
CA SER A 182 -21.74 -21.05 23.45
C SER A 182 -22.51 -20.71 22.17
N ARG A 183 -22.27 -21.50 21.11
CA ARG A 183 -22.80 -21.31 19.75
C ARG A 183 -24.32 -21.08 19.72
N PRO A 184 -24.84 -20.06 18.99
CA PRO A 184 -26.27 -20.02 18.71
C PRO A 184 -26.62 -21.08 17.65
N GLY A 185 -27.56 -21.96 17.99
CA GLY A 185 -28.04 -23.01 17.08
C GLY A 185 -28.90 -22.47 15.92
N PRO A 186 -29.25 -23.33 14.94
CA PRO A 186 -29.84 -22.94 13.64
C PRO A 186 -31.23 -22.28 13.69
N LEU A 187 -31.84 -22.11 14.87
CA LEU A 187 -33.22 -21.66 15.04
C LEU A 187 -33.36 -20.41 15.93
N SER A 188 -32.28 -19.66 16.19
CA SER A 188 -32.35 -18.45 17.02
C SER A 188 -32.99 -17.22 16.34
N HIS A 189 -33.47 -17.37 15.11
CA HIS A 189 -34.03 -16.31 14.27
C HIS A 189 -35.54 -16.01 14.46
N LEU A 190 -36.29 -16.77 15.28
CA LEU A 190 -37.75 -16.54 15.42
C LEU A 190 -38.19 -15.94 16.77
N GLY A 191 -37.29 -15.69 17.72
CA GLY A 191 -37.66 -15.24 19.07
C GLY A 191 -37.03 -13.93 19.56
N ARG A 192 -36.21 -13.23 18.75
CA ARG A 192 -35.42 -12.07 19.20
C ARG A 192 -35.79 -10.75 18.49
N VAL A 193 -37.04 -10.61 18.04
CA VAL A 193 -37.49 -9.37 17.39
C VAL A 193 -38.01 -8.32 18.40
N TRP A 194 -38.46 -8.68 19.60
CA TRP A 194 -38.86 -7.75 20.68
C TRP A 194 -38.90 -8.55 21.98
N PRO A 195 -38.23 -8.18 23.10
CA PRO A 195 -38.45 -6.91 23.81
C PRO A 195 -37.22 -6.33 24.53
N GLN A 196 -37.09 -5.00 24.63
CA GLN A 196 -36.71 -4.26 25.86
C GLN A 196 -36.62 -2.75 25.54
N VAL A 197 -37.75 -2.06 25.33
CA VAL A 197 -37.81 -0.58 25.37
C VAL A 197 -38.89 -0.06 26.32
N GLU A 198 -39.53 -0.92 27.11
CA GLU A 198 -40.45 -0.51 28.18
C GLU A 198 -39.92 -1.01 29.52
N ALA A 199 -39.29 -0.14 30.30
CA ALA A 199 -39.30 -0.16 31.79
C ALA A 199 -38.24 0.81 32.39
N VAL A 200 -38.15 2.05 31.92
CA VAL A 200 -37.56 3.14 32.73
C VAL A 200 -38.52 4.31 32.75
N GLY A 201 -39.57 4.17 33.55
CA GLY A 201 -40.55 5.20 33.84
C GLY A 201 -41.46 4.76 34.99
N GLY A 202 -41.24 5.34 36.18
CA GLY A 202 -42.19 5.32 37.30
C GLY A 202 -41.91 4.29 38.39
N THR A 203 -41.20 4.71 39.44
CA THR A 203 -41.80 5.03 40.75
C THR A 203 -40.83 5.95 41.50
#